data_AF-A0A7C2BBA9-F1
#
_entry.id   AF-A0A7C2BBA9-F1
#
_cell.length_a   1.000
_cell.length_b   1.000
_cell.length_c   1.000
_cell.angle_alpha   90.00
_cell.angle_beta   90.00
_cell.angle_gamma   90.00
#
_symmetry.space_group_name_H-M   'P 1'
#
loop_
_entity.id
_entity.type
_entity.pdbx_description
1 polymer ?
#
loop_
_entity_poly.entity_id
_entity_poly.type
_entity_poly.pdbx_seq_one_letter_code
_entity_poly.pdbx_strand_id
1 'polypeptide(L)'
;MDRGRSPDPALEELHCERGPGLSKQDNEQDVIIVGTSTIAADLHRITNIAWTVSLAAKNARIISAQAGELARRFQPITNHIEDITRSVLRTADHVADESVRVTQEAARHLKCVDRGTRFRRILEDAAEAEHVETLRPAAEANRRQLEAGLETLDEHLGALAGHLKHLRATVRSALTVSSICRIEASRTGAYRADLSEVAEDLERASQEIQTILRAGLDRITDIREEVLGTTGTNE
;
A
#
# COMPACT_ATOMS: atom_id res chain seq x y z
N MET A 1 -54.41 -33.60 -22.51
CA MET A 1 -54.21 -32.15 -22.73
C MET A 1 -52.88 -31.80 -22.12
N ASP A 2 -51.88 -31.82 -22.98
CA ASP A 2 -50.48 -31.57 -22.68
C ASP A 2 -50.24 -30.07 -22.80
N ARG A 3 -49.69 -29.44 -21.76
CA ARG A 3 -49.25 -28.04 -21.81
C ARG A 3 -47.77 -28.02 -21.51
N GLY A 4 -47.00 -27.96 -22.59
CA GLY A 4 -45.57 -27.69 -22.57
C GLY A 4 -45.29 -26.42 -21.76
N ARG A 5 -44.43 -26.58 -20.77
CA ARG A 5 -43.74 -25.47 -20.12
C ARG A 5 -42.44 -25.28 -20.89
N SER A 6 -42.37 -24.20 -21.66
CA SER A 6 -41.09 -23.75 -22.23
C SER A 6 -40.08 -23.51 -21.11
N PRO A 7 -38.80 -23.89 -21.28
CA PRO A 7 -37.76 -23.54 -20.33
C PRO A 7 -37.55 -22.02 -20.32
N ASP A 8 -37.38 -21.47 -19.12
CA ASP A 8 -37.09 -20.06 -18.87
C ASP A 8 -35.64 -19.77 -19.31
N PRO A 9 -35.41 -18.84 -20.27
CA PRO A 9 -34.08 -18.54 -20.78
C PRO A 9 -33.12 -17.93 -19.73
N ALA A 10 -33.61 -17.56 -18.54
CA ALA A 10 -32.77 -17.05 -17.45
C ALA A 10 -32.01 -18.15 -16.67
N LEU A 11 -32.25 -19.43 -16.96
CA LEU A 11 -31.60 -20.56 -16.28
C LEU A 11 -30.49 -21.24 -17.09
N GLU A 12 -30.29 -20.88 -18.36
CA GLU A 12 -29.28 -21.50 -19.24
C GLU A 12 -27.88 -20.83 -19.18
N GLU A 13 -27.76 -19.64 -18.59
CA GLU A 13 -26.45 -18.94 -18.47
C GLU A 13 -25.64 -19.33 -17.21
N LEU A 14 -26.10 -20.27 -16.39
CA LEU A 14 -25.41 -20.72 -15.17
C LEU A 14 -24.70 -22.08 -15.33
N HIS A 15 -24.37 -22.47 -16.55
CA HIS A 15 -23.47 -23.60 -16.82
C HIS A 15 -22.09 -23.09 -17.24
N CYS A 16 -21.36 -22.50 -16.30
CA CYS A 16 -19.92 -22.35 -16.44
C CYS A 16 -19.20 -22.63 -15.10
N GLU A 17 -18.29 -23.60 -15.20
CA GLU A 17 -17.16 -23.95 -14.33
C GLU A 17 -17.42 -24.45 -12.90
N ARG A 18 -17.13 -25.75 -12.70
CA ARG A 18 -16.69 -26.28 -11.41
C ARG A 18 -15.39 -25.56 -11.00
N GLY A 19 -15.50 -24.50 -10.20
CA GLY A 19 -14.36 -23.76 -9.69
C GLY A 19 -13.56 -24.53 -8.62
N PRO A 20 -12.22 -24.37 -8.56
CA PRO A 20 -11.33 -24.98 -7.57
C PRO A 20 -11.48 -24.24 -6.22
N GLY A 21 -12.49 -24.60 -5.43
CA GLY A 21 -13.13 -23.69 -4.47
C GLY A 21 -12.57 -23.58 -3.03
N LEU A 22 -11.34 -23.98 -2.71
CA LEU A 22 -10.79 -23.78 -1.34
C LEU A 22 -9.31 -23.36 -1.34
N SER A 23 -8.45 -23.98 -2.14
CA SER A 23 -7.00 -23.71 -2.10
C SER A 23 -6.57 -22.40 -2.76
N LYS A 24 -7.34 -21.87 -3.72
CA LYS A 24 -7.04 -20.58 -4.37
C LYS A 24 -7.37 -19.39 -3.47
N GLN A 25 -8.46 -19.48 -2.70
CA GLN A 25 -8.91 -18.40 -1.83
C GLN A 25 -8.00 -18.20 -0.63
N ASP A 26 -7.49 -19.26 -0.01
CA ASP A 26 -6.50 -19.15 1.06
C ASP A 26 -5.19 -18.50 0.56
N ASN A 27 -4.80 -18.77 -0.69
CA ASN A 27 -3.58 -18.20 -1.27
C ASN A 27 -3.73 -16.70 -1.58
N GLU A 28 -4.88 -16.27 -2.12
CA GLU A 28 -5.17 -14.86 -2.42
C GLU A 28 -5.31 -14.02 -1.12
N GLN A 29 -5.86 -14.61 -0.06
CA GLN A 29 -5.93 -14.01 1.28
C GLN A 29 -4.54 -13.69 1.83
N ASP A 30 -3.65 -14.69 1.76
CA ASP A 30 -2.28 -14.54 2.21
C ASP A 30 -1.57 -13.44 1.43
N VAL A 31 -1.76 -13.35 0.11
CA VAL A 31 -1.08 -12.33 -0.70
C VAL A 31 -1.48 -10.90 -0.31
N ILE A 32 -2.77 -10.59 -0.14
CA ILE A 32 -3.19 -9.22 0.18
C ILE A 32 -2.78 -8.86 1.62
N ILE A 33 -3.04 -9.74 2.59
CA ILE A 33 -2.78 -9.46 4.01
C ILE A 33 -1.27 -9.43 4.27
N VAL A 34 -0.52 -10.42 3.81
CA VAL A 34 0.94 -10.44 3.95
C VAL A 34 1.55 -9.28 3.17
N GLY A 35 1.02 -8.98 1.98
CA GLY A 35 1.53 -7.90 1.14
C GLY A 35 1.39 -6.52 1.79
N THR A 36 0.18 -6.19 2.26
CA THR A 36 -0.10 -4.91 2.95
C THR A 36 0.62 -4.81 4.30
N SER A 37 0.71 -5.91 5.05
CA SER A 37 1.50 -5.97 6.30
C SER A 37 2.99 -5.77 6.04
N THR A 38 3.51 -6.32 4.94
CA THR A 38 4.90 -6.11 4.52
C THR A 38 5.14 -4.66 4.17
N ILE A 39 4.22 -4.01 3.44
CA ILE A 39 4.30 -2.56 3.16
C ILE A 39 4.32 -1.76 4.47
N ALA A 40 3.47 -2.08 5.43
CA ALA A 40 3.46 -1.43 6.74
C ALA A 40 4.80 -1.60 7.50
N ALA A 41 5.38 -2.81 7.48
CA ALA A 41 6.67 -3.08 8.10
C ALA A 41 7.82 -2.33 7.42
N ASP A 42 7.81 -2.28 6.09
CA ASP A 42 8.76 -1.55 5.25
C ASP A 42 8.72 -0.04 5.54
N LEU A 43 7.53 0.51 5.78
CA LEU A 43 7.37 1.92 6.17
C LEU A 43 7.91 2.20 7.57
N HIS A 44 7.71 1.29 8.51
CA HIS A 44 8.33 1.40 9.83
C HIS A 44 9.86 1.44 9.73
N ARG A 45 10.44 0.62 8.84
CA ARG A 45 11.87 0.68 8.52
C ARG A 45 12.27 2.03 7.91
N ILE A 46 11.51 2.57 6.96
CA ILE A 46 11.74 3.90 6.38
C ILE A 46 11.75 4.98 7.47
N THR A 47 10.81 4.93 8.40
CA THR A 47 10.73 5.86 9.54
C THR A 47 11.99 5.81 10.41
N ASN A 48 12.52 4.62 10.71
CA ASN A 48 13.74 4.47 11.49
C ASN A 48 14.99 5.03 10.76
N ILE A 49 15.07 4.81 9.44
CA ILE A 49 16.13 5.39 8.61
C ILE A 49 16.04 6.93 8.63
N ALA A 50 14.84 7.49 8.45
CA ALA A 50 14.62 8.93 8.45
C ALA A 50 15.02 9.59 9.79
N TRP A 51 14.70 8.94 10.92
CA TRP A 51 15.12 9.42 12.24
C TRP A 51 16.63 9.48 12.40
N THR A 52 17.33 8.46 11.90
CA THR A 52 18.80 8.40 11.96
C THR A 52 19.42 9.58 11.20
N VAL A 53 18.95 9.84 9.98
CA VAL A 53 19.39 10.99 9.17
C VAL A 53 19.06 12.32 9.84
N SER A 54 17.87 12.44 10.43
CA SER A 54 17.46 13.66 11.14
C SER A 54 18.38 13.99 12.30
N LEU A 55 18.78 12.97 13.06
CA LEU A 55 19.68 13.13 14.20
C LEU A 55 21.06 13.57 13.73
N ALA A 56 21.61 12.93 12.68
CA ALA A 56 22.87 13.33 12.07
C ALA A 56 22.84 14.80 11.59
N ALA A 57 21.78 15.20 10.89
CA ALA A 57 21.62 16.58 10.42
C ALA A 57 21.49 17.59 11.57
N LYS A 58 20.79 17.24 12.66
CA LYS A 58 20.70 18.09 13.85
C LYS A 58 22.05 18.24 14.54
N ASN A 59 22.85 17.17 14.62
CA ASN A 59 24.20 17.21 15.18
C ASN A 59 25.10 18.13 14.34
N ALA A 60 25.10 17.97 13.01
CA ALA A 60 25.83 18.86 12.12
C ALA A 60 25.37 20.32 12.19
N ARG A 61 24.07 20.57 12.43
CA ARG A 61 23.53 21.92 12.66
C ARG A 61 24.08 22.54 13.93
N ILE A 62 24.18 21.79 15.02
CA ILE A 62 24.72 22.29 16.30
C ILE A 62 26.19 22.69 16.12
N ILE A 63 26.98 21.83 15.47
CA ILE A 63 28.39 22.10 15.15
C ILE A 63 28.51 23.35 14.25
N SER A 64 27.67 23.43 13.22
CA SER A 64 27.61 24.59 12.31
C SER A 64 27.18 25.88 13.03
N ALA A 65 26.30 25.81 14.03
CA ALA A 65 25.91 26.98 14.81
C ALA A 65 27.06 27.47 15.71
N GLN A 66 27.81 26.55 16.32
CA GLN A 66 28.98 26.85 17.15
C GLN A 66 30.12 27.49 16.33
N ALA A 67 30.21 27.14 15.05
CA ALA A 67 31.16 27.67 14.08
C ALA A 67 30.91 29.13 13.61
N GLY A 68 29.75 29.71 13.95
CA GLY A 68 29.43 31.11 13.65
C GLY A 68 29.35 31.43 12.15
N GLU A 69 30.01 32.52 11.72
CA GLU A 69 29.92 33.01 10.33
C GLU A 69 30.43 32.00 9.27
N LEU A 70 31.42 31.17 9.63
CA LEU A 70 32.04 30.21 8.70
C LEU A 70 31.08 29.10 8.26
N ALA A 71 30.02 28.86 9.02
CA ALA A 71 29.07 27.78 8.78
C ALA A 71 27.62 28.25 8.56
N ARG A 72 27.37 29.56 8.53
CA ARG A 72 26.05 30.15 8.27
C ARG A 72 25.46 29.74 6.91
N ARG A 73 26.31 29.32 5.96
CA ARG A 73 25.90 28.82 4.63
C ARG A 73 25.30 27.42 4.65
N PHE A 74 25.47 26.65 5.74
CA PHE A 74 24.95 25.28 5.86
C PHE A 74 23.57 25.20 6.48
N GLN A 75 23.14 26.27 7.15
CA GLN A 75 21.84 26.30 7.82
C GLN A 75 20.66 26.04 6.87
N PRO A 76 20.62 26.58 5.63
CA PRO A 76 19.59 26.21 4.66
C PRO A 76 19.57 24.71 4.32
N ILE A 77 20.73 24.07 4.21
CA ILE A 77 20.85 22.64 3.90
C ILE A 77 20.30 21.81 5.06
N THR A 78 20.75 22.09 6.29
CA THR A 78 20.28 21.34 7.47
C THR A 78 18.78 21.54 7.73
N ASN A 79 18.25 22.74 7.47
CA ASN A 79 16.81 23.01 7.58
C ASN A 79 16.03 22.19 6.55
N HIS A 80 16.55 22.10 5.32
CA HIS A 80 15.91 21.33 4.27
C HIS A 80 15.92 19.82 4.55
N ILE A 81 16.99 19.29 5.16
CA ILE A 81 17.02 17.89 5.64
C ILE A 81 15.95 17.67 6.74
N GLU A 82 15.79 18.64 7.65
CA GLU A 82 14.74 18.58 8.67
C GLU A 82 13.33 18.62 8.07
N ASP A 83 13.11 19.42 7.02
CA ASP A 83 11.85 19.48 6.28
C ASP A 83 11.55 18.16 5.54
N ILE A 84 12.55 17.59 4.87
CA ILE A 84 12.46 16.26 4.25
C ILE A 84 12.08 15.22 5.28
N THR A 85 12.78 15.19 6.43
CA THR A 85 12.50 14.23 7.50
C THR A 85 11.05 14.38 7.98
N ARG A 86 10.61 15.60 8.29
CA ARG A 86 9.23 15.86 8.72
C ARG A 86 8.20 15.46 7.66
N SER A 87 8.52 15.61 6.38
CA SER A 87 7.66 15.12 5.30
C SER A 87 7.63 13.60 5.24
N VAL A 88 8.79 12.93 5.34
CA VAL A 88 8.90 11.46 5.32
C VAL A 88 8.11 10.84 6.47
N LEU A 89 8.28 11.35 7.70
CA LEU A 89 7.58 10.83 8.89
C LEU A 89 6.06 10.95 8.74
N ARG A 90 5.56 12.14 8.38
CA ARG A 90 4.12 12.35 8.19
C ARG A 90 3.54 11.47 7.09
N THR A 91 4.23 11.34 5.96
CA THR A 91 3.76 10.48 4.89
C THR A 91 3.83 9.00 5.30
N ALA A 92 4.87 8.57 6.00
CA ALA A 92 4.97 7.19 6.49
C ALA A 92 3.81 6.83 7.43
N ASP A 93 3.41 7.74 8.34
CA ASP A 93 2.24 7.54 9.20
C ASP A 93 0.95 7.39 8.39
N HIS A 94 0.73 8.27 7.40
CA HIS A 94 -0.44 8.15 6.51
C HIS A 94 -0.46 6.87 5.69
N VAL A 95 0.71 6.39 5.23
CA VAL A 95 0.79 5.13 4.48
C VAL A 95 0.54 3.95 5.41
N ALA A 96 1.01 3.99 6.66
CA ALA A 96 0.75 2.93 7.65
C ALA A 96 -0.74 2.84 8.00
N ASP A 97 -1.40 3.97 8.28
CA ASP A 97 -2.85 4.01 8.53
C ASP A 97 -3.64 3.46 7.33
N GLU A 98 -3.26 3.87 6.11
CA GLU A 98 -3.91 3.39 4.90
C GLU A 98 -3.67 1.89 4.66
N SER A 99 -2.46 1.37 4.98
CA SER A 99 -2.15 -0.06 4.89
C SER A 99 -3.05 -0.90 5.81
N VAL A 100 -3.31 -0.39 7.03
CA VAL A 100 -4.24 -1.04 7.97
C VAL A 100 -5.65 -1.06 7.39
N ARG A 101 -6.11 0.04 6.78
CA ARG A 101 -7.43 0.10 6.12
C ARG A 101 -7.55 -0.89 4.98
N VAL A 102 -6.57 -0.93 4.07
CA VAL A 102 -6.53 -1.93 2.99
C VAL A 102 -6.60 -3.34 3.56
N THR A 103 -5.84 -3.65 4.60
CA THR A 103 -5.86 -4.97 5.25
C THR A 103 -7.25 -5.32 5.80
N GLN A 104 -7.90 -4.36 6.47
CA GLN A 104 -9.24 -4.55 7.05
C GLN A 104 -10.31 -4.73 5.97
N GLU A 105 -10.29 -3.93 4.91
CA GLU A 105 -11.24 -4.04 3.81
C GLU A 105 -11.01 -5.33 3.01
N ALA A 106 -9.76 -5.72 2.76
CA ALA A 106 -9.44 -7.02 2.18
C ALA A 106 -10.03 -8.16 3.01
N ALA A 107 -9.79 -8.18 4.32
CA ALA A 107 -10.35 -9.21 5.20
C ALA A 107 -11.90 -9.24 5.21
N ARG A 108 -12.56 -8.08 5.05
CA ARG A 108 -14.02 -8.01 4.91
C ARG A 108 -14.49 -8.54 3.56
N HIS A 109 -13.83 -8.12 2.47
CA HIS A 109 -14.11 -8.59 1.11
C HIS A 109 -14.03 -10.12 1.05
N LEU A 110 -12.97 -10.72 1.60
CA LEU A 110 -12.77 -12.16 1.67
C LEU A 110 -13.89 -12.89 2.42
N LYS A 111 -14.34 -12.33 3.56
CA LYS A 111 -15.51 -12.85 4.28
C LYS A 111 -16.80 -12.74 3.47
N CYS A 112 -16.96 -11.71 2.65
CA CYS A 112 -18.10 -11.60 1.72
C CYS A 112 -18.02 -12.66 0.63
N VAL A 113 -16.85 -12.94 0.08
CA VAL A 113 -16.64 -14.01 -0.91
C VAL A 113 -17.01 -15.38 -0.32
N ASP A 114 -16.45 -15.76 0.83
CA ASP A 114 -16.76 -17.03 1.50
C ASP A 114 -18.26 -17.17 1.81
N ARG A 115 -18.88 -16.11 2.36
CA ARG A 115 -20.33 -16.08 2.57
C ARG A 115 -21.12 -16.26 1.27
N GLY A 116 -20.67 -15.64 0.18
CA GLY A 116 -21.29 -15.76 -1.15
C GLY A 116 -21.23 -17.18 -1.69
N THR A 117 -20.08 -17.84 -1.56
CA THR A 117 -19.90 -19.26 -1.92
C THR A 117 -20.84 -20.16 -1.12
N ARG A 118 -20.96 -19.92 0.19
CA ARG A 118 -21.87 -20.69 1.06
C ARG A 118 -23.34 -20.48 0.70
N PHE A 119 -23.75 -19.23 0.46
CA PHE A 119 -25.12 -18.94 0.01
C PHE A 119 -25.43 -19.66 -1.30
N ARG A 120 -24.54 -19.58 -2.28
CA ARG A 120 -24.70 -20.27 -3.57
C ARG A 120 -24.90 -21.77 -3.38
N ARG A 121 -24.01 -22.40 -2.61
CA ARG A 121 -24.10 -23.83 -2.31
C ARG A 121 -25.42 -24.21 -1.61
N ILE A 122 -25.86 -23.43 -0.63
CA ILE A 122 -27.13 -23.71 0.08
C ILE A 122 -28.33 -23.56 -0.86
N LEU A 123 -28.34 -22.53 -1.72
CA LEU A 123 -29.42 -22.30 -2.68
C LEU A 123 -29.48 -23.39 -3.76
N GLU A 124 -28.33 -23.98 -4.13
CA GLU A 124 -28.25 -25.13 -5.04
C GLU A 124 -28.65 -26.45 -4.36
N ASP A 125 -28.04 -26.76 -3.21
CA ASP A 125 -28.20 -28.04 -2.51
C ASP A 125 -29.61 -28.21 -1.89
N ALA A 126 -30.26 -27.10 -1.51
CA ALA A 126 -31.57 -27.08 -0.85
C ALA A 126 -32.67 -26.42 -1.70
N ALA A 127 -32.54 -26.45 -3.03
CA ALA A 127 -33.47 -25.78 -3.95
C ALA A 127 -34.96 -26.16 -3.75
N GLU A 128 -35.24 -27.36 -3.27
CA GLU A 128 -36.61 -27.85 -3.00
C GLU A 128 -37.08 -27.63 -1.55
N ALA A 129 -36.23 -27.08 -0.67
CA ALA A 129 -36.58 -26.88 0.73
C ALA A 129 -37.61 -25.75 0.89
N GLU A 130 -38.60 -25.97 1.76
CA GLU A 130 -39.78 -25.10 1.96
C GLU A 130 -39.45 -23.61 2.20
N HIS A 131 -38.28 -23.31 2.78
CA HIS A 131 -37.90 -21.96 3.18
C HIS A 131 -36.60 -21.46 2.55
N VAL A 132 -36.05 -22.14 1.53
CA VAL A 132 -34.79 -21.75 0.88
C VAL A 132 -34.83 -20.32 0.32
N GLU A 133 -35.99 -19.91 -0.20
CA GLU A 133 -36.21 -18.57 -0.76
C GLU A 133 -36.08 -17.43 0.28
N THR A 134 -36.22 -17.74 1.59
CA THR A 134 -36.00 -16.74 2.65
C THR A 134 -34.53 -16.31 2.77
N LEU A 135 -33.59 -17.08 2.21
CA LEU A 135 -32.16 -16.77 2.20
C LEU A 135 -31.76 -15.87 1.02
N ARG A 136 -32.59 -15.78 -0.03
CA ARG A 136 -32.30 -15.01 -1.25
C ARG A 136 -32.03 -13.52 -0.97
N PRO A 137 -32.78 -12.82 -0.10
CA PRO A 137 -32.47 -11.44 0.27
C PRO A 137 -31.10 -11.26 0.93
N ALA A 138 -30.69 -12.22 1.78
CA ALA A 138 -29.39 -12.18 2.45
C ALA A 138 -28.23 -12.46 1.47
N ALA A 139 -28.41 -13.39 0.53
CA ALA A 139 -27.45 -13.67 -0.54
C ALA A 139 -27.25 -12.45 -1.44
N GLU A 140 -28.34 -11.78 -1.83
CA GLU A 140 -28.31 -10.57 -2.63
C GLU A 140 -27.67 -9.38 -1.88
N ALA A 141 -27.96 -9.22 -0.59
CA ALA A 141 -27.28 -8.22 0.23
C ALA A 141 -25.76 -8.47 0.31
N ASN A 142 -25.33 -9.73 0.42
CA ASN A 142 -23.92 -10.10 0.42
C ASN A 142 -23.25 -9.80 -0.94
N ARG A 143 -23.95 -10.03 -2.06
CA ARG A 143 -23.45 -9.67 -3.40
C ARG A 143 -23.20 -8.16 -3.53
N ARG A 144 -24.14 -7.32 -3.08
CA ARG A 144 -23.94 -5.86 -3.08
C ARG A 144 -22.79 -5.41 -2.18
N GLN A 145 -22.63 -6.05 -1.03
CA GLN A 145 -21.47 -5.79 -0.15
C GLN A 145 -20.15 -6.18 -0.81
N LEU A 146 -20.14 -7.22 -1.64
CA LEU A 146 -18.95 -7.68 -2.35
C LEU A 146 -18.53 -6.64 -3.41
N GLU A 147 -19.47 -6.16 -4.21
CA GLU A 147 -19.26 -5.14 -5.25
C GLU A 147 -18.75 -3.83 -4.64
N ALA A 148 -19.45 -3.30 -3.63
CA ALA A 148 -19.03 -2.07 -2.94
C ALA A 148 -17.68 -2.23 -2.22
N GLY A 149 -17.40 -3.44 -1.71
CA GLY A 149 -16.13 -3.75 -1.04
C GLY A 149 -14.94 -3.72 -2.00
N LEU A 150 -15.11 -4.15 -3.26
CA LEU A 150 -14.06 -4.07 -4.27
C LEU A 150 -13.74 -2.64 -4.66
N GLU A 151 -14.76 -1.81 -4.88
CA GLU A 151 -14.58 -0.39 -5.17
C GLU A 151 -13.82 0.31 -4.04
N THR A 152 -14.24 0.07 -2.80
CA THR A 152 -13.58 0.63 -1.60
C THR A 152 -12.12 0.15 -1.48
N LEU A 153 -11.85 -1.12 -1.77
CA LEU A 153 -10.50 -1.67 -1.72
C LEU A 153 -9.60 -1.05 -2.81
N ASP A 154 -10.10 -0.87 -4.03
CA ASP A 154 -9.35 -0.23 -5.11
C ASP A 154 -9.02 1.23 -4.80
N GLU A 155 -9.98 1.97 -4.22
CA GLU A 155 -9.77 3.35 -3.76
C GLU A 155 -8.62 3.42 -2.73
N HIS A 156 -8.64 2.55 -1.72
CA HIS A 156 -7.59 2.50 -0.69
C HIS A 156 -6.23 2.09 -1.25
N LEU A 157 -6.17 1.12 -2.17
CA LEU A 157 -4.93 0.74 -2.87
C LEU A 157 -4.38 1.89 -3.73
N GLY A 158 -5.28 2.64 -4.38
CA GLY A 158 -4.93 3.85 -5.13
C GLY A 158 -4.36 4.95 -4.24
N ALA A 159 -4.99 5.22 -3.10
CA ALA A 159 -4.52 6.17 -2.10
C ALA A 159 -3.15 5.78 -1.55
N LEU A 160 -2.98 4.51 -1.19
CA LEU A 160 -1.71 3.95 -0.72
C LEU A 160 -0.58 4.14 -1.75
N ALA A 161 -0.84 3.81 -3.01
CA ALA A 161 0.11 4.03 -4.11
C ALA A 161 0.42 5.52 -4.30
N GLY A 162 -0.58 6.39 -4.15
CA GLY A 162 -0.41 7.84 -4.18
C GLY A 162 0.55 8.34 -3.11
N HIS A 163 0.38 7.88 -1.87
CA HIS A 163 1.25 8.24 -0.76
C HIS A 163 2.68 7.73 -0.95
N LEU A 164 2.87 6.48 -1.42
CA LEU A 164 4.20 5.95 -1.73
C LEU A 164 4.90 6.74 -2.86
N LYS A 165 4.16 7.13 -3.89
CA LYS A 165 4.70 7.99 -4.97
C LYS A 165 5.11 9.36 -4.46
N HIS A 166 4.32 9.95 -3.57
CA HIS A 166 4.65 11.21 -2.92
C HIS A 166 5.93 11.07 -2.08
N LEU A 167 6.02 10.03 -1.25
CA LEU A 167 7.19 9.74 -0.43
C LEU A 167 8.45 9.58 -1.29
N ARG A 168 8.33 8.88 -2.42
CA ARG A 168 9.41 8.70 -3.40
C ARG A 168 9.88 10.03 -4.00
N ALA A 169 8.96 10.95 -4.30
CA ALA A 169 9.31 12.28 -4.80
C ALA A 169 10.07 13.10 -3.75
N THR A 170 9.62 13.09 -2.50
CA THR A 170 10.29 13.75 -1.37
C THR A 170 11.71 13.21 -1.18
N VAL A 171 11.88 11.88 -1.20
CA VAL A 171 13.20 11.24 -1.06
C VAL A 171 14.10 11.53 -2.27
N ARG A 172 13.54 11.69 -3.47
CA ARG A 172 14.34 12.12 -4.64
C ARG A 172 14.85 13.55 -4.47
N SER A 173 14.08 14.45 -3.86
CA SER A 173 14.55 15.79 -3.48
C SER A 173 15.75 15.71 -2.52
N ALA A 174 15.74 14.75 -1.61
CA ALA A 174 16.83 14.51 -0.66
C ALA A 174 18.16 14.15 -1.34
N LEU A 175 18.14 13.38 -2.43
CA LEU A 175 19.35 13.09 -3.22
C LEU A 175 19.96 14.33 -3.87
N THR A 176 19.12 15.24 -4.39
CA THR A 176 19.57 16.53 -4.92
C THR A 176 20.26 17.35 -3.81
N VAL A 177 19.69 17.33 -2.61
CA VAL A 177 20.20 18.08 -1.46
C VAL A 177 21.52 17.50 -0.96
N SER A 178 21.65 16.17 -0.94
CA SER A 178 22.93 15.50 -0.66
C SER A 178 24.02 15.95 -1.65
N SER A 179 23.69 16.02 -2.94
CA SER A 179 24.63 16.47 -3.98
C SER A 179 25.09 17.92 -3.75
N ILE A 180 24.15 18.81 -3.40
CA ILE A 180 24.46 20.20 -3.04
C ILE A 180 25.33 20.25 -1.78
N CYS A 181 25.03 19.42 -0.77
CA CYS A 181 25.78 19.34 0.47
C CYS A 181 27.24 18.93 0.21
N ARG A 182 27.50 17.96 -0.69
CA ARG A 182 28.87 17.59 -1.11
C ARG A 182 29.62 18.73 -1.79
N ILE A 183 28.95 19.48 -2.67
CA ILE A 183 29.55 20.63 -3.35
C ILE A 183 29.96 21.69 -2.32
N GLU A 184 29.09 22.01 -1.38
CA GLU A 184 29.38 23.02 -0.36
C GLU A 184 30.42 22.53 0.67
N ALA A 185 30.39 21.25 1.05
CA ALA A 185 31.43 20.63 1.89
C ALA A 185 32.81 20.72 1.24
N SER A 186 32.90 20.53 -0.09
CA SER A 186 34.18 20.67 -0.82
C SER A 186 34.76 22.09 -0.79
N ARG A 187 33.92 23.09 -0.55
CA ARG A 187 34.27 24.52 -0.48
C ARG A 187 34.59 24.98 0.94
N THR A 188 34.23 24.19 1.95
CA THR A 188 34.47 24.54 3.35
C THR A 188 35.58 23.71 3.93
N GLY A 189 36.71 24.32 4.29
CA GLY A 189 37.84 23.59 4.85
C GLY A 189 37.53 22.95 6.21
N ALA A 190 37.17 23.76 7.19
CA ALA A 190 37.09 23.33 8.59
C ALA A 190 35.93 22.35 8.91
N TYR A 191 34.85 22.37 8.12
CA TYR A 191 33.63 21.58 8.38
C TYR A 191 33.36 20.52 7.30
N ARG A 192 34.35 20.29 6.42
CA ARG A 192 34.23 19.35 5.30
C ARG A 192 33.82 17.97 5.75
N ALA A 193 34.43 17.47 6.83
CA ALA A 193 34.24 16.11 7.32
C ALA A 193 32.78 15.88 7.74
N ASP A 194 32.28 16.69 8.68
CA ASP A 194 30.91 16.57 9.21
C ASP A 194 29.85 16.71 8.10
N LEU A 195 30.05 17.63 7.15
CA LEU A 195 29.11 17.84 6.05
C LEU A 195 29.16 16.73 5.01
N SER A 196 30.35 16.16 4.78
CA SER A 196 30.51 15.03 3.87
C SER A 196 29.84 13.79 4.47
N GLU A 197 29.99 13.57 5.78
CA GLU A 197 29.32 12.50 6.51
C GLU A 197 27.79 12.63 6.42
N VAL A 198 27.22 13.80 6.72
CA VAL A 198 25.77 14.02 6.60
C VAL A 198 25.28 13.83 5.17
N ALA A 199 26.05 14.26 4.17
CA ALA A 199 25.67 14.09 2.77
C ALA A 199 25.69 12.60 2.36
N GLU A 200 26.69 11.84 2.79
CA GLU A 200 26.79 10.40 2.56
C GLU A 200 25.67 9.62 3.26
N ASP A 201 25.36 9.97 4.51
CA ASP A 201 24.24 9.38 5.26
C ASP A 201 22.90 9.66 4.60
N LEU A 202 22.67 10.91 4.17
CA LEU A 202 21.47 11.29 3.44
C LEU A 202 21.35 10.55 2.10
N GLU A 203 22.45 10.41 1.36
CA GLU A 203 22.48 9.69 0.09
C GLU A 203 22.14 8.21 0.29
N ARG A 204 22.82 7.55 1.22
CA ARG A 204 22.63 6.14 1.55
C ARG A 204 21.19 5.86 2.00
N ALA A 205 20.69 6.67 2.94
CA ALA A 205 19.32 6.58 3.41
C ALA A 205 18.30 6.79 2.30
N SER A 206 18.53 7.78 1.42
CA SER A 206 17.62 8.06 0.32
C SER A 206 17.58 6.92 -0.69
N GLN A 207 18.71 6.29 -0.99
CA GLN A 207 18.78 5.12 -1.87
C GLN A 207 18.08 3.91 -1.26
N GLU A 208 18.31 3.65 0.03
CA GLU A 208 17.64 2.55 0.75
C GLU A 208 16.12 2.74 0.76
N ILE A 209 15.65 3.94 1.11
CA ILE A 209 14.22 4.27 1.09
C ILE A 209 13.65 4.12 -0.33
N GLN A 210 14.36 4.56 -1.39
CA GLN A 210 13.86 4.38 -2.75
C GLN A 210 13.69 2.92 -3.16
N THR A 211 14.60 2.04 -2.74
CA THR A 211 14.50 0.61 -2.98
C THR A 211 13.25 0.02 -2.31
N ILE A 212 13.03 0.35 -1.03
CA ILE A 212 11.85 -0.09 -0.27
C ILE A 212 10.56 0.42 -0.95
N LEU A 213 10.50 1.70 -1.31
CA LEU A 213 9.33 2.28 -1.96
C LEU A 213 9.01 1.67 -3.33
N ARG A 214 10.04 1.29 -4.08
CA ARG A 214 9.86 0.60 -5.37
C ARG A 214 9.21 -0.76 -5.14
N ALA A 215 9.77 -1.56 -4.24
CA ALA A 215 9.21 -2.88 -3.90
C ALA A 215 7.76 -2.77 -3.38
N GLY A 216 7.45 -1.75 -2.57
CA GLY A 216 6.10 -1.49 -2.10
C GLY A 216 5.12 -1.15 -3.24
N LEU A 217 5.54 -0.32 -4.20
CA LEU A 217 4.71 0.02 -5.37
C LEU A 217 4.49 -1.15 -6.32
N ASP A 218 5.51 -1.96 -6.54
CA ASP A 218 5.41 -3.17 -7.36
C ASP A 218 4.40 -4.13 -6.72
N ARG A 219 4.50 -4.35 -5.40
CA ARG A 219 3.56 -5.17 -4.64
C ARG A 219 2.11 -4.66 -4.67
N ILE A 220 1.88 -3.35 -4.65
CA ILE A 220 0.50 -2.82 -4.82
C ILE A 220 -0.02 -3.14 -6.22
N THR A 221 0.83 -3.07 -7.23
CA THR A 221 0.46 -3.45 -8.60
C THR A 221 0.09 -4.93 -8.65
N ASP A 222 0.92 -5.81 -8.06
CA ASP A 222 0.65 -7.24 -7.98
C ASP A 222 -0.69 -7.54 -7.29
N ILE A 223 -0.94 -6.90 -6.13
CA ILE A 223 -2.21 -7.05 -5.40
C ILE A 223 -3.39 -6.60 -6.25
N ARG A 224 -3.28 -5.48 -6.97
CA ARG A 224 -4.37 -4.99 -7.83
C ARG A 224 -4.61 -5.93 -9.01
N GLU A 225 -3.57 -6.48 -9.61
CA GLU A 225 -3.70 -7.44 -10.72
C GLU A 225 -4.37 -8.73 -10.26
N GLU A 226 -4.01 -9.25 -9.08
CA GLU A 226 -4.60 -10.46 -8.52
C GLU A 226 -6.07 -10.27 -8.13
N VAL A 227 -6.39 -9.16 -7.46
CA VAL A 227 -7.75 -8.90 -6.93
C VAL A 227 -8.73 -8.37 -7.99
N LEU A 228 -8.26 -7.56 -8.93
CA LEU A 228 -9.12 -6.94 -9.97
C LEU A 228 -9.07 -7.71 -11.30
N GLY A 229 -8.02 -8.49 -11.55
CA GLY A 229 -7.92 -9.34 -12.73
C GLY A 229 -8.83 -10.57 -12.68
N THR A 230 -9.18 -11.06 -11.49
CA THR A 230 -10.12 -12.18 -11.30
C THR A 230 -11.57 -11.82 -11.63
N THR A 231 -11.93 -10.53 -11.64
CA THR A 231 -13.26 -10.05 -12.06
C THR A 231 -13.47 -9.97 -13.58
N GLY A 232 -12.42 -10.10 -14.40
CA GLY A 232 -12.48 -9.87 -15.85
C GLY A 232 -12.45 -11.11 -16.75
N THR A 233 -12.48 -12.34 -16.21
CA THR A 233 -12.27 -13.57 -17.01
C THR A 233 -13.41 -14.61 -16.93
N ASN A 234 -14.60 -14.19 -16.51
CA ASN A 234 -15.82 -14.97 -16.71
C ASN A 234 -16.75 -14.22 -17.68
N GLU A 235 -16.38 -14.20 -18.96
CA GLU A 235 -17.34 -14.04 -20.08
C GLU A 235 -17.87 -15.41 -20.50
#